data_AF-K2CL81-F1
#
_entry.id   AF-K2CL81-F1
#
_cell.length_a   1.000
_cell.length_b   1.000
_cell.length_c   1.000
_cell.angle_alpha   90.00
_cell.angle_beta   90.00
_cell.angle_gamma   90.00
#
_symmetry.space_group_name_H-M   'P 1'
#
loop_
_entity.id
_entity.type
_entity.pdbx_description
1 polymer ?
#
loop_
_entity_poly.entity_id
_entity_poly.type
_entity_poly.pdbx_seq_one_letter_code
_entity_poly.pdbx_strand_id
1 'polypeptide(L)'
;MTLKKGQIVEVTIEKLAFGGSGIGACHIPEGLVQENPHNATAEGLTTFVPNTIPGDRIRAGLQKIYKNRLEAKLIEMVEPSSLRIAPRCRHFGVCGGCTWQNLSYDHQLRIKAQQVTESLQHLGDFSDALCQEILRPIIGFPQAWEYRNKMEFSFGTSAEGAVQLGLHLPERRYDVFDLKECFLPSGIFAEIVQEVRDFVHHEKLTVFNSHHQDGLLKNLMVREGKNTGEVMINLITSIHSFPRFDAFRDLFSTGKWAGRIHSLLWTTVMQTPGIPTWIEHQVLAGAEVIHEQLKLENGSRLDFEISADSFFQPNTHQAQVLYAQVIELAELSGQEVVYDLYCGTGTIGLFCAHKAKKVIGIEVV
;
A
#
# COMPACT_ATOMS: atom_id res chain seq x y z
N MET A 1 36.20 -19.51 5.94
CA MET A 1 36.21 -18.02 5.92
C MET A 1 34.84 -17.51 6.38
N THR A 2 34.76 -16.40 7.10
CA THR A 2 33.48 -15.80 7.53
C THR A 2 32.76 -15.15 6.35
N LEU A 3 31.43 -15.27 6.29
CA LEU A 3 30.61 -14.47 5.38
C LEU A 3 30.87 -12.99 5.60
N LYS A 4 30.99 -12.22 4.52
CA LYS A 4 31.21 -10.77 4.57
C LYS A 4 30.12 -10.01 3.84
N LYS A 5 29.80 -8.82 4.34
CA LYS A 5 28.97 -7.86 3.60
C LYS A 5 29.61 -7.60 2.23
N GLY A 6 28.79 -7.59 1.18
CA GLY A 6 29.21 -7.44 -0.21
C GLY A 6 29.63 -8.75 -0.89
N GLN A 7 29.78 -9.85 -0.15
CA GLN A 7 30.05 -11.15 -0.76
C GLN A 7 28.88 -11.57 -1.65
N ILE A 8 29.21 -12.13 -2.81
CA ILE A 8 28.25 -12.69 -3.76
C ILE A 8 28.08 -14.17 -3.48
N VAL A 9 26.84 -14.61 -3.37
CA VAL A 9 26.44 -16.00 -3.15
C VAL A 9 25.36 -16.42 -4.14
N GLU A 10 25.26 -17.71 -4.42
CA GLU A 10 24.16 -18.24 -5.23
C GLU A 10 22.99 -18.63 -4.33
N VAL A 11 21.78 -18.28 -4.75
CA VAL A 11 20.55 -18.57 -4.00
C VAL A 11 19.52 -19.09 -4.97
N THR A 12 18.85 -20.18 -4.58
CA THR A 12 17.62 -20.63 -5.25
C THR A 12 16.46 -20.20 -4.37
N ILE A 13 15.53 -19.42 -4.93
CA ILE A 13 14.38 -18.90 -4.20
C ILE A 13 13.30 -19.97 -4.13
N GLU A 14 12.81 -20.26 -2.93
CA GLU A 14 11.88 -21.36 -2.65
C GLU A 14 10.47 -20.85 -2.35
N LYS A 15 10.35 -19.72 -1.64
CA LYS A 15 9.06 -19.11 -1.28
C LYS A 15 9.14 -17.59 -1.14
N LEU A 16 8.02 -16.93 -0.84
CA LEU A 16 7.97 -15.51 -0.52
C LEU A 16 7.65 -15.28 0.95
N ALA A 17 8.43 -14.41 1.59
CA ALA A 17 8.11 -13.85 2.90
C ALA A 17 6.85 -13.00 2.87
N PHE A 18 6.24 -12.80 4.05
CA PHE A 18 5.31 -11.68 4.25
C PHE A 18 6.01 -10.36 3.87
N GLY A 19 5.34 -9.52 3.09
CA GLY A 19 5.93 -8.29 2.51
C GLY A 19 6.63 -8.49 1.16
N GLY A 20 6.89 -9.74 0.76
CA GLY A 20 7.17 -10.08 -0.63
C GLY A 20 8.62 -10.31 -1.03
N SER A 21 9.55 -10.31 -0.09
CA SER A 21 10.93 -10.75 -0.35
C SER A 21 10.98 -12.24 -0.63
N GLY A 22 11.75 -12.66 -1.63
CA GLY A 22 12.04 -14.08 -1.84
C GLY A 22 12.86 -14.65 -0.70
N ILE A 23 12.57 -15.88 -0.32
CA ILE A 23 13.29 -16.66 0.67
C ILE A 23 13.93 -17.84 -0.05
N GLY A 24 15.22 -18.06 0.17
CA GLY A 24 15.92 -19.22 -0.35
C GLY A 24 17.10 -19.65 0.53
N ALA A 25 17.57 -20.88 0.30
CA ALA A 25 18.80 -21.36 0.89
C ALA A 25 20.02 -20.85 0.10
N CYS A 26 21.00 -20.33 0.83
CA CYS A 26 22.29 -19.93 0.28
C CYS A 26 23.11 -21.18 -0.08
N HIS A 27 23.55 -21.29 -1.33
CA HIS A 27 24.51 -22.28 -1.77
C HIS A 27 25.90 -21.65 -1.70
N ILE A 28 26.77 -22.20 -0.87
CA ILE A 28 28.13 -21.72 -0.70
C ILE A 28 29.07 -22.75 -1.33
N PRO A 29 29.94 -22.36 -2.28
CA PRO A 29 30.88 -23.30 -2.90
C PRO A 29 31.72 -24.05 -1.86
N GLU A 30 31.95 -25.34 -2.10
CA GLU A 30 32.76 -26.23 -1.25
C GLU A 30 34.14 -25.61 -0.93
N GLY A 31 34.52 -25.63 0.35
CA GLY A 31 35.79 -25.06 0.85
C GLY A 31 35.65 -23.74 1.63
N LEU A 32 34.46 -23.13 1.64
CA LEU A 32 34.11 -21.97 2.47
C LEU A 32 33.21 -22.37 3.66
N VAL A 33 33.49 -23.51 4.30
CA VAL A 33 32.83 -23.86 5.57
C VAL A 33 33.44 -23.02 6.68
N GLN A 34 32.60 -22.45 7.54
CA GLN A 34 33.05 -21.96 8.84
C GLN A 34 32.26 -22.67 9.92
N GLU A 35 32.99 -23.28 10.85
CA GLU A 35 32.53 -23.41 12.23
C GLU A 35 32.33 -21.99 12.77
N ASN A 36 31.09 -21.53 12.75
CA ASN A 36 30.67 -20.41 13.57
C ASN A 36 30.79 -20.85 15.04
N PRO A 37 31.25 -20.02 16.00
CA PRO A 37 31.20 -20.36 17.44
C PRO A 37 29.81 -20.72 17.99
N HIS A 38 28.78 -20.74 17.14
CA HIS A 38 27.40 -21.09 17.43
C HIS A 38 26.77 -22.13 16.45
N ASN A 39 27.56 -23.02 15.82
CA ASN A 39 27.08 -24.23 15.10
C ASN A 39 26.07 -24.04 13.94
N ALA A 40 26.12 -22.94 13.19
CA ALA A 40 25.39 -22.86 11.92
C ALA A 40 26.40 -22.86 10.76
N THR A 41 26.47 -23.97 10.02
CA THR A 41 27.03 -23.99 8.67
C THR A 41 26.25 -22.98 7.82
N ALA A 42 26.94 -22.21 6.99
CA ALA A 42 26.28 -21.18 6.20
C ALA A 42 25.44 -21.77 5.03
N GLU A 43 25.65 -23.05 4.70
CA GLU A 43 24.65 -23.90 4.04
C GLU A 43 23.42 -24.03 4.94
N GLY A 44 22.29 -23.51 4.48
CA GLY A 44 21.01 -23.60 5.20
C GLY A 44 20.55 -22.33 5.94
N LEU A 45 21.32 -21.22 5.90
CA LEU A 45 20.80 -19.94 6.41
C LEU A 45 19.73 -19.36 5.48
N THR A 46 18.57 -19.05 6.06
CA THR A 46 17.45 -18.40 5.35
C THR A 46 17.89 -17.04 4.81
N THR A 47 17.90 -16.91 3.48
CA THR A 47 18.32 -15.68 2.80
C THR A 47 17.13 -14.97 2.19
N PHE A 48 16.93 -13.72 2.60
CA PHE A 48 15.89 -12.84 2.10
C PHE A 48 16.44 -11.99 0.96
N VAL A 49 15.79 -12.06 -0.20
CA VAL A 49 16.19 -11.30 -1.40
C VAL A 49 14.96 -10.62 -2.00
N PRO A 50 14.85 -9.28 -1.92
CA PRO A 50 13.77 -8.55 -2.59
C PRO A 50 13.82 -8.68 -4.12
N ASN A 51 12.68 -8.44 -4.78
CA ASN A 51 12.51 -8.49 -6.25
C ASN A 51 12.74 -9.88 -6.91
N THR A 52 12.61 -10.94 -6.13
CA THR A 52 12.74 -12.32 -6.59
C THR A 52 11.47 -13.11 -6.27
N ILE A 53 11.29 -14.24 -6.95
CA ILE A 53 10.12 -15.11 -6.82
C ILE A 53 10.53 -16.58 -6.74
N PRO A 54 9.66 -17.48 -6.23
CA PRO A 54 9.95 -18.90 -6.16
C PRO A 54 10.36 -19.48 -7.51
N GLY A 55 11.42 -20.29 -7.52
CA GLY A 55 12.02 -20.89 -8.70
C GLY A 55 13.15 -20.07 -9.33
N ASP A 56 13.39 -18.83 -8.90
CA ASP A 56 14.54 -18.06 -9.41
C ASP A 56 15.85 -18.64 -8.88
N ARG A 57 16.84 -18.78 -9.76
CA ARG A 57 18.24 -18.97 -9.38
C ARG A 57 19.03 -17.70 -9.65
N ILE A 58 19.70 -17.19 -8.63
CA ILE A 58 20.27 -15.84 -8.66
C ILE A 58 21.67 -15.81 -8.05
N ARG A 59 22.43 -14.76 -8.40
CA ARG A 59 23.54 -14.28 -7.59
C ARG A 59 23.07 -13.11 -6.75
N ALA A 60 23.25 -13.23 -5.43
CA ALA A 60 22.84 -12.25 -4.45
C ALA A 60 24.04 -11.71 -3.69
N GLY A 61 24.07 -10.39 -3.49
CA GLY A 61 25.11 -9.69 -2.74
C GLY A 61 24.65 -9.44 -1.31
N LEU A 62 25.34 -10.03 -0.33
CA LEU A 62 24.96 -9.94 1.09
C LEU A 62 24.99 -8.49 1.59
N GLN A 63 23.88 -8.01 2.14
CA GLN A 63 23.73 -6.66 2.68
C GLN A 63 23.87 -6.65 4.21
N LYS A 64 23.17 -7.57 4.88
CA LYS A 64 23.20 -7.74 6.33
C LYS A 64 23.27 -9.22 6.68
N ILE A 65 24.09 -9.53 7.69
CA ILE A 65 24.31 -10.89 8.18
C ILE A 65 23.85 -10.91 9.63
N TYR A 66 22.82 -11.72 9.91
CA TYR A 66 22.31 -11.95 11.26
C TYR A 66 22.69 -13.36 11.72
N LYS A 67 22.44 -13.67 12.99
CA LYS A 67 22.72 -14.99 13.57
C LYS A 67 22.02 -16.13 12.82
N ASN A 68 20.75 -15.93 12.45
CA ASN A 68 19.88 -16.99 11.90
C ASN A 68 19.37 -16.69 10.48
N ARG A 69 19.76 -15.57 9.87
CA ARG A 69 19.28 -15.16 8.54
C ARG A 69 20.24 -14.22 7.84
N LEU A 70 20.07 -14.12 6.53
CA LEU A 70 20.79 -13.19 5.66
C LEU A 70 19.80 -12.26 4.96
N GLU A 71 20.15 -10.99 4.80
CA GLU A 71 19.49 -10.07 3.88
C GLU A 71 20.45 -9.79 2.73
N ALA A 72 20.01 -10.04 1.50
CA ALA A 72 20.82 -9.86 0.30
C ALA A 72 20.05 -9.10 -0.77
N LYS A 73 20.81 -8.51 -1.69
CA LYS A 73 20.30 -7.80 -2.86
C LYS A 73 20.50 -8.68 -4.09
N LEU A 74 19.50 -8.76 -4.97
CA LEU A 74 19.67 -9.36 -6.29
C LEU A 74 20.77 -8.60 -7.07
N ILE A 75 21.80 -9.32 -7.51
CA ILE A 75 22.88 -8.79 -8.36
C ILE A 75 22.66 -9.22 -9.81
N GLU A 76 22.39 -10.51 -10.00
CA GLU A 76 22.23 -11.11 -11.32
C GLU A 76 21.18 -12.22 -11.27
N MET A 77 20.32 -12.25 -12.28
CA MET A 77 19.41 -13.36 -12.52
C MET A 77 20.15 -14.43 -13.34
N VAL A 78 20.47 -15.57 -12.73
CA VAL A 78 21.16 -16.68 -13.42
C VAL A 78 20.15 -17.47 -14.23
N GLU A 79 19.01 -17.81 -13.63
CA GLU A 79 17.91 -18.49 -14.29
C GLU A 79 16.58 -17.96 -13.72
N PRO A 80 15.76 -17.28 -14.54
CA PRO A 80 14.46 -16.80 -14.11
C PRO A 80 13.47 -17.96 -13.92
N SER A 81 12.67 -17.88 -12.87
CA SER A 81 11.55 -18.81 -12.66
C SER A 81 10.57 -18.79 -13.83
N SER A 82 10.04 -19.96 -14.18
CA SER A 82 8.94 -20.11 -15.14
C SER A 82 7.63 -19.47 -14.67
N LEU A 83 7.52 -19.13 -13.39
CA LEU A 83 6.37 -18.42 -12.81
C LEU A 83 6.38 -16.92 -13.09
N ARG A 84 7.50 -16.38 -13.61
CA ARG A 84 7.62 -14.94 -13.88
C ARG A 84 6.70 -14.53 -15.02
N ILE A 85 6.04 -13.40 -14.83
CA ILE A 85 5.38 -12.66 -15.89
C ILE A 85 6.01 -11.26 -16.03
N ALA A 86 5.85 -10.64 -17.19
CA ALA A 86 6.23 -9.25 -17.36
C ALA A 86 5.29 -8.35 -16.52
N PRO A 87 5.83 -7.50 -15.62
CA PRO A 87 5.02 -6.53 -14.91
C PRO A 87 4.32 -5.57 -15.87
N ARG A 88 3.06 -5.21 -15.57
CA ARG A 88 2.30 -4.22 -16.34
C ARG A 88 2.84 -2.80 -16.15
N CYS A 89 3.23 -2.44 -14.92
CA CYS A 89 3.67 -1.10 -14.56
C CYS A 89 5.17 -0.91 -14.84
N ARG A 90 5.53 0.14 -15.61
CA ARG A 90 6.94 0.48 -15.86
C ARG A 90 7.73 0.84 -14.59
N HIS A 91 7.04 1.23 -13.52
CA HIS A 91 7.66 1.58 -12.23
C HIS A 91 7.91 0.37 -11.33
N PHE A 92 7.58 -0.86 -11.78
CA PHE A 92 7.82 -2.05 -10.97
C PHE A 92 9.30 -2.20 -10.60
N GLY A 93 9.59 -2.53 -9.33
CA GLY A 93 10.94 -2.58 -8.78
C GLY A 93 11.50 -1.23 -8.31
N VAL A 94 10.96 -0.12 -8.80
CA VAL A 94 11.31 1.26 -8.38
C VAL A 94 10.26 1.83 -7.42
N CYS A 95 8.99 1.46 -7.60
CA CYS A 95 7.90 1.87 -6.74
C CYS A 95 7.84 1.01 -5.47
N GLY A 96 7.81 1.64 -4.29
CA GLY A 96 7.67 0.94 -3.00
C GLY A 96 6.31 0.30 -2.73
N GLY A 97 5.34 0.41 -3.65
CA GLY A 97 3.97 -0.07 -3.44
C GLY A 97 3.70 -1.50 -3.93
N CYS A 98 4.02 -1.81 -5.19
CA CYS A 98 3.67 -3.09 -5.81
C CYS A 98 4.88 -4.03 -5.90
N THR A 99 4.89 -5.10 -5.11
CA THR A 99 6.05 -6.01 -5.03
C THR A 99 5.91 -7.28 -5.87
N TRP A 100 4.71 -7.65 -6.31
CA TRP A 100 4.42 -8.96 -6.95
C TRP A 100 3.86 -8.89 -8.39
N GLN A 101 3.98 -7.78 -9.11
CA GLN A 101 3.47 -7.71 -10.49
C GLN A 101 4.22 -8.62 -11.47
N ASN A 102 5.37 -9.17 -11.07
CA ASN A 102 6.10 -10.19 -11.79
C ASN A 102 5.58 -11.62 -11.54
N LEU A 103 4.46 -11.80 -10.84
CA LEU A 103 3.75 -13.06 -10.66
C LEU A 103 2.33 -12.95 -11.22
N SER A 104 1.87 -14.02 -11.88
CA SER A 104 0.46 -14.14 -12.29
C SER A 104 -0.45 -14.03 -11.07
N TYR A 105 -1.65 -13.47 -11.24
CA TYR A 105 -2.59 -13.25 -10.14
C TYR A 105 -2.92 -14.55 -9.37
N ASP A 106 -3.13 -15.67 -10.06
CA ASP A 106 -3.41 -16.97 -9.43
C ASP A 106 -2.29 -17.42 -8.49
N HIS A 107 -1.03 -17.25 -8.90
CA HIS A 107 0.11 -17.55 -8.04
C HIS A 107 0.20 -16.59 -6.85
N GLN A 108 -0.18 -15.32 -7.00
CA GLN A 108 -0.27 -14.40 -5.86
C GLN A 108 -1.32 -14.89 -4.85
N LEU A 109 -2.48 -15.39 -5.29
CA LEU A 109 -3.51 -15.94 -4.41
C LEU A 109 -3.03 -17.21 -3.69
N ARG A 110 -2.36 -18.14 -4.40
CA ARG A 110 -1.78 -19.35 -3.79
C ARG A 110 -0.74 -19.03 -2.73
N ILE A 111 0.15 -18.07 -2.99
CA ILE A 111 1.17 -17.64 -2.03
C ILE A 111 0.51 -16.99 -0.80
N LYS A 112 -0.53 -16.16 -0.98
CA LYS A 112 -1.29 -15.60 0.15
C LYS A 112 -1.95 -16.69 0.98
N ALA A 113 -2.54 -17.70 0.34
CA ALA A 113 -3.14 -18.84 1.03
C ALA A 113 -2.09 -19.57 1.88
N GLN A 114 -0.93 -19.88 1.29
CA GLN A 114 0.19 -20.49 2.00
C GLN A 114 0.65 -19.63 3.19
N GLN A 115 0.75 -18.32 3.03
CA GLN A 115 1.16 -17.42 4.13
C GLN A 115 0.17 -17.42 5.29
N VAL A 116 -1.14 -17.51 5.03
CA VAL A 116 -2.16 -17.64 6.08
C VAL A 116 -2.00 -18.98 6.80
N THR A 117 -1.86 -20.08 6.05
CA THR A 117 -1.65 -21.43 6.61
C THR A 117 -0.40 -21.48 7.49
N GLU A 118 0.75 -21.04 6.98
CA GLU A 118 2.01 -21.01 7.72
C GLU A 118 1.92 -20.13 8.97
N SER A 119 1.17 -19.03 8.93
CA SER A 119 0.98 -18.15 10.09
C SER A 119 0.15 -18.83 11.18
N LEU A 120 -0.95 -19.51 10.81
CA LEU A 120 -1.77 -20.25 11.78
C LEU A 120 -1.02 -21.42 12.40
N GLN A 121 -0.24 -22.15 11.61
CA GLN A 121 0.58 -23.26 12.11
C GLN A 121 1.69 -22.76 13.04
N HIS A 122 2.50 -21.80 12.60
CA HIS A 122 3.70 -21.40 13.34
C HIS A 122 3.43 -20.43 14.51
N LEU A 123 2.41 -19.58 14.41
CA LEU A 123 2.10 -18.57 15.43
C LEU A 123 0.87 -18.94 16.25
N GLY A 124 -0.11 -19.59 15.63
CA GLY A 124 -1.34 -20.00 16.29
C GLY A 124 -1.31 -21.42 16.86
N ASP A 125 -0.29 -22.22 16.56
CA ASP A 125 -0.16 -23.63 16.96
C ASP A 125 -1.31 -24.53 16.42
N PHE A 126 -1.85 -24.19 15.23
CA PHE A 126 -2.89 -24.96 14.57
C PHE A 126 -2.27 -26.19 13.89
N SER A 127 -2.93 -27.36 14.02
CA SER A 127 -2.50 -28.56 13.31
C SER A 127 -2.85 -28.49 11.81
N ASP A 128 -2.11 -29.24 10.99
CA ASP A 128 -2.37 -29.33 9.55
C ASP A 128 -3.80 -29.77 9.24
N ALA A 129 -4.32 -30.73 10.01
CA ALA A 129 -5.69 -31.21 9.86
C ALA A 129 -6.72 -30.10 10.15
N LEU A 130 -6.52 -29.32 11.22
CA LEU A 130 -7.40 -28.21 11.56
C LEU A 130 -7.33 -27.10 10.52
N CYS A 131 -6.13 -26.76 10.02
CA CYS A 131 -5.98 -25.80 8.93
C CYS A 131 -6.72 -26.24 7.66
N GLN A 132 -6.64 -27.53 7.29
CA GLN A 132 -7.37 -28.06 6.13
C GLN A 132 -8.89 -28.02 6.32
N GLU A 133 -9.37 -28.15 7.54
CA GLU A 133 -10.80 -28.08 7.88
C GLU A 133 -11.36 -26.65 7.80
N ILE A 134 -10.65 -25.67 8.36
CA ILE A 134 -11.18 -24.31 8.55
C ILE A 134 -10.84 -23.33 7.41
N LEU A 135 -9.75 -23.57 6.68
CA LEU A 135 -9.29 -22.62 5.66
C LEU A 135 -10.10 -22.73 4.37
N ARG A 136 -10.70 -21.60 4.00
CA ARG A 136 -11.36 -21.41 2.70
C ARG A 136 -10.35 -20.85 1.67
N PRO A 137 -10.56 -21.08 0.36
CA PRO A 137 -9.75 -20.44 -0.68
C PRO A 137 -9.73 -18.90 -0.55
N ILE A 138 -8.59 -18.28 -0.87
CA ILE A 138 -8.49 -16.82 -0.91
C ILE A 138 -9.42 -16.27 -2.00
N ILE A 139 -10.34 -15.39 -1.62
CA ILE A 139 -11.24 -14.72 -2.55
C ILE A 139 -10.48 -13.59 -3.25
N GLY A 140 -10.15 -13.81 -4.53
CA GLY A 140 -9.48 -12.82 -5.37
C GLY A 140 -10.42 -11.74 -5.91
N PHE A 141 -9.83 -10.69 -6.48
CA PHE A 141 -10.49 -9.62 -7.22
C PHE A 141 -10.13 -9.77 -8.72
N PRO A 142 -11.03 -10.31 -9.57
CA PRO A 142 -10.67 -10.75 -10.93
C PRO A 142 -10.02 -9.70 -11.83
N GLN A 143 -10.43 -8.43 -11.72
CA GLN A 143 -9.83 -7.35 -12.51
C GLN A 143 -8.41 -6.99 -12.03
N ALA A 144 -8.09 -7.21 -10.75
CA ALA A 144 -6.80 -6.96 -10.09
C ALA A 144 -6.15 -5.57 -10.30
N TRP A 145 -6.89 -4.62 -10.89
CA TRP A 145 -6.45 -3.27 -11.26
C TRP A 145 -7.58 -2.28 -10.97
N GLU A 146 -7.26 -0.99 -10.93
CA GLU A 146 -8.19 0.14 -10.80
C GLU A 146 -9.13 0.08 -9.57
N TYR A 147 -8.77 -0.74 -8.58
CA TYR A 147 -9.54 -0.94 -7.37
C TYR A 147 -9.27 0.10 -6.29
N ARG A 148 -8.13 0.78 -6.36
CA ARG A 148 -7.64 1.62 -5.27
C ARG A 148 -8.33 2.97 -5.27
N ASN A 149 -9.08 3.26 -4.22
CA ASN A 149 -9.90 4.47 -4.10
C ASN A 149 -9.20 5.63 -3.37
N LYS A 150 -8.01 5.42 -2.81
CA LYS A 150 -7.20 6.44 -2.15
C LYS A 150 -5.72 6.26 -2.45
N MET A 151 -5.09 7.36 -2.86
CA MET A 151 -3.64 7.46 -3.01
C MET A 151 -3.16 8.73 -2.32
N GLU A 152 -1.96 8.64 -1.75
CA GLU A 152 -1.23 9.78 -1.23
C GLU A 152 0.12 9.80 -1.94
N PHE A 153 0.36 10.87 -2.68
CA PHE A 153 1.59 11.10 -3.41
C PHE A 153 2.44 12.09 -2.65
N SER A 154 3.74 11.84 -2.57
CA SER A 154 4.69 12.73 -1.92
C SER A 154 5.30 13.67 -2.96
N PHE A 155 5.53 14.92 -2.58
CA PHE A 155 6.43 15.78 -3.31
C PHE A 155 7.88 15.49 -2.91
N GLY A 156 8.79 15.54 -3.88
CA GLY A 156 10.23 15.38 -3.67
C GLY A 156 11.02 16.20 -4.69
N THR A 157 12.34 16.18 -4.58
CA THR A 157 13.22 16.91 -5.49
C THR A 157 14.20 15.94 -6.13
N SER A 158 14.36 16.01 -7.45
CA SER A 158 15.34 15.20 -8.17
C SER A 158 16.78 15.65 -7.85
N ALA A 159 17.76 14.85 -8.25
CA ALA A 159 19.18 15.21 -8.09
C ALA A 159 19.54 16.52 -8.80
N GLU A 160 18.83 16.85 -9.88
CA GLU A 160 18.98 18.08 -10.68
C GLU A 160 18.17 19.26 -10.12
N GLY A 161 17.46 19.09 -9.01
CA GLY A 161 16.68 20.15 -8.36
C GLY A 161 15.24 20.32 -8.89
N ALA A 162 14.76 19.44 -9.77
CA ALA A 162 13.41 19.52 -10.30
C ALA A 162 12.38 18.90 -9.32
N VAL A 163 11.19 19.50 -9.20
CA VAL A 163 10.12 18.94 -8.37
C VAL A 163 9.64 17.61 -8.98
N GLN A 164 9.49 16.60 -8.14
CA GLN A 164 8.93 15.29 -8.45
C GLN A 164 7.65 15.10 -7.66
N LEU A 165 6.68 14.43 -8.26
CA LEU A 165 5.44 14.06 -7.59
C LEU A 165 5.14 12.59 -7.86
N GLY A 166 5.06 11.79 -6.81
CA GLY A 166 4.88 10.35 -6.94
C GLY A 166 4.95 9.63 -5.62
N LEU A 167 5.70 8.52 -5.57
CA LEU A 167 5.81 7.67 -4.38
C LEU A 167 7.28 7.50 -3.99
N HIS A 168 7.49 7.09 -2.75
CA HIS A 168 8.83 6.83 -2.24
C HIS A 168 9.47 5.60 -2.91
N LEU A 169 10.78 5.72 -3.16
CA LEU A 169 11.63 4.60 -3.53
C LEU A 169 11.75 3.60 -2.36
N PRO A 170 11.80 2.29 -2.61
CA PRO A 170 12.06 1.28 -1.59
C PRO A 170 13.29 1.63 -0.75
N GLU A 171 13.18 1.51 0.57
CA GLU A 171 14.24 1.81 1.56
C GLU A 171 14.73 3.27 1.58
N ARG A 172 14.21 4.15 0.72
CA ARG A 172 14.67 5.53 0.54
C ARG A 172 13.51 6.49 0.81
N ARG A 173 13.16 6.62 2.09
CA ARG A 173 11.98 7.37 2.59
C ARG A 173 11.89 8.86 2.22
N TYR A 174 12.97 9.46 1.71
CA TYR A 174 12.99 10.88 1.30
C TYR A 174 13.04 11.03 -0.21
N ASP A 175 13.35 9.96 -0.93
CA ASP A 175 13.49 10.01 -2.38
C ASP A 175 12.17 9.61 -3.02
N VAL A 176 11.64 10.51 -3.82
CA VAL A 176 10.39 10.33 -4.57
C VAL A 176 10.76 10.13 -6.02
N PHE A 177 10.16 9.14 -6.69
CA PHE A 177 10.27 9.07 -8.15
C PHE A 177 9.08 9.79 -8.79
N ASP A 178 9.32 10.32 -9.99
CA ASP A 178 8.28 11.02 -10.71
C ASP A 178 7.28 10.05 -11.35
N LEU A 179 6.06 9.97 -10.80
CA LEU A 179 5.06 9.00 -11.21
C LEU A 179 4.46 9.34 -12.58
N LYS A 180 4.53 8.39 -13.51
CA LYS A 180 3.94 8.58 -14.84
C LYS A 180 2.62 7.85 -15.08
N GLU A 181 2.36 6.79 -14.32
CA GLU A 181 1.17 5.94 -14.40
C GLU A 181 1.07 5.08 -13.13
N CYS A 182 -0.15 4.73 -12.75
CA CYS A 182 -0.41 3.74 -11.71
C CYS A 182 -1.69 3.00 -12.08
N PHE A 183 -1.62 1.66 -12.17
CA PHE A 183 -2.77 0.83 -12.55
C PHE A 183 -3.58 0.34 -11.33
N LEU A 184 -3.20 0.74 -10.11
CA LEU A 184 -3.98 0.41 -8.91
C LEU A 184 -5.22 1.30 -8.76
N PRO A 185 -5.13 2.64 -8.84
CA PRO A 185 -6.31 3.50 -8.94
C PRO A 185 -6.77 3.62 -10.41
N SER A 186 -7.89 4.33 -10.63
CA SER A 186 -8.32 4.70 -11.98
C SER A 186 -7.38 5.72 -12.63
N GLY A 187 -7.47 5.88 -13.95
CA GLY A 187 -6.60 6.77 -14.73
C GLY A 187 -6.61 8.24 -14.28
N ILE A 188 -7.72 8.71 -13.67
CA ILE A 188 -7.87 10.09 -13.21
C ILE A 188 -6.79 10.50 -12.19
N PHE A 189 -6.30 9.55 -11.40
CA PHE A 189 -5.24 9.81 -10.42
C PHE A 189 -3.94 10.23 -11.09
N ALA A 190 -3.54 9.55 -12.15
CA ALA A 190 -2.32 9.87 -12.89
C ALA A 190 -2.47 11.21 -13.63
N GLU A 191 -3.66 11.49 -14.17
CA GLU A 191 -3.98 12.78 -14.79
C GLU A 191 -3.90 13.93 -13.79
N ILE A 192 -4.50 13.79 -12.61
CA ILE A 192 -4.43 14.80 -11.53
C ILE A 192 -2.97 15.00 -11.09
N VAL A 193 -2.21 13.92 -10.89
CA VAL A 193 -0.78 14.01 -10.53
C VAL A 193 0.02 14.79 -11.59
N GLN A 194 -0.24 14.53 -12.87
CA GLN A 194 0.41 15.28 -13.94
C GLN A 194 0.02 16.77 -13.91
N GLU A 195 -1.27 17.07 -13.79
CA GLU A 195 -1.76 18.45 -13.78
C GLU A 195 -1.19 19.26 -12.61
N VAL A 196 -1.16 18.66 -11.41
CA VAL A 196 -0.56 19.30 -10.22
C VAL A 196 0.94 19.48 -10.41
N ARG A 197 1.66 18.50 -10.98
CA ARG A 197 3.09 18.62 -11.27
C ARG A 197 3.38 19.78 -12.20
N ASP A 198 2.65 19.89 -13.30
CA ASP A 198 2.83 20.93 -14.30
C ASP A 198 2.54 22.31 -13.70
N PHE A 199 1.50 22.41 -12.87
CA PHE A 199 1.18 23.61 -12.10
C PHE A 199 2.30 24.03 -11.15
N VAL A 200 2.81 23.12 -10.31
CA VAL A 200 3.85 23.47 -9.33
C VAL A 200 5.16 23.86 -10.00
N HIS A 201 5.49 23.25 -11.15
CA HIS A 201 6.63 23.64 -11.98
C HIS A 201 6.45 25.04 -12.56
N HIS A 202 5.29 25.32 -13.15
CA HIS A 202 4.98 26.63 -13.74
C HIS A 202 5.03 27.76 -12.70
N GLU A 203 4.43 27.52 -11.53
CA GLU A 203 4.35 28.47 -10.44
C GLU A 203 5.60 28.54 -9.56
N LYS A 204 6.62 27.70 -9.85
CA LYS A 204 7.90 27.64 -9.13
C LYS A 204 7.73 27.43 -7.63
N LEU A 205 6.75 26.59 -7.26
CA LEU A 205 6.50 26.23 -5.86
C LEU A 205 7.57 25.26 -5.36
N THR A 206 7.96 25.40 -4.10
CA THR A 206 9.06 24.63 -3.50
C THR A 206 8.54 23.45 -2.70
N VAL A 207 9.27 22.33 -2.77
CA VAL A 207 9.00 21.13 -1.96
C VAL A 207 9.44 21.38 -0.53
N PHE A 208 8.64 20.93 0.43
CA PHE A 208 8.96 21.01 1.84
C PHE A 208 10.12 20.06 2.20
N ASN A 209 11.15 20.59 2.85
CA ASN A 209 12.28 19.82 3.36
C ASN A 209 12.16 19.67 4.89
N SER A 210 11.92 18.45 5.35
CA SER A 210 11.78 18.16 6.79
C SER A 210 13.05 18.38 7.62
N HIS A 211 14.24 18.39 7.00
CA HIS A 211 15.50 18.63 7.72
C HIS A 211 15.72 20.12 8.00
N HIS A 212 15.36 20.99 7.06
CA HIS A 212 15.52 22.44 7.18
C HIS A 212 14.25 23.16 7.61
N GLN A 213 13.10 22.46 7.62
CA GLN A 213 11.78 23.00 7.96
C GLN A 213 11.40 24.20 7.06
N ASP A 214 11.74 24.12 5.78
CA ASP A 214 11.47 25.13 4.76
C ASP A 214 10.76 24.51 3.55
N GLY A 215 10.20 25.37 2.68
CA GLY A 215 9.44 24.95 1.50
C GLY A 215 7.94 24.73 1.77
N LEU A 216 7.15 24.46 0.73
CA LEU A 216 5.69 24.47 0.82
C LEU A 216 5.06 23.09 0.68
N LEU A 217 5.36 22.39 -0.41
CA LEU A 217 4.59 21.21 -0.84
C LEU A 217 5.00 19.96 -0.06
N LYS A 218 4.03 19.26 0.55
CA LYS A 218 4.29 18.00 1.29
C LYS A 218 3.72 16.81 0.52
N ASN A 219 2.40 16.76 0.39
CA ASN A 219 1.70 15.62 -0.19
C ASN A 219 0.53 16.07 -1.07
N LEU A 220 0.12 15.21 -1.99
CA LEU A 220 -1.13 15.30 -2.74
C LEU A 220 -1.93 14.02 -2.45
N MET A 221 -3.06 14.16 -1.78
CA MET A 221 -4.00 13.06 -1.60
C MET A 221 -5.11 13.15 -2.65
N VAL A 222 -5.43 12.01 -3.25
CA VAL A 222 -6.59 11.87 -4.14
C VAL A 222 -7.45 10.73 -3.62
N ARG A 223 -8.77 10.94 -3.57
CA ARG A 223 -9.76 9.89 -3.30
C ARG A 223 -10.81 9.84 -4.41
N GLU A 224 -11.38 8.67 -4.62
CA GLU A 224 -12.44 8.41 -5.61
C GLU A 224 -13.48 7.47 -4.99
N GLY A 225 -14.76 7.87 -4.93
CA GLY A 225 -15.84 6.94 -4.64
C GLY A 225 -16.02 5.99 -5.83
N LYS A 226 -15.71 4.71 -5.67
CA LYS A 226 -15.72 3.74 -6.79
C LYS A 226 -17.12 3.48 -7.33
N ASN A 227 -18.15 3.57 -6.48
CA ASN A 227 -19.54 3.36 -6.90
C ASN A 227 -20.29 4.67 -7.21
N THR A 228 -19.74 5.83 -6.84
CA THR A 228 -20.37 7.15 -7.06
C THR A 228 -19.67 7.96 -8.17
N GLY A 229 -18.37 7.72 -8.40
CA GLY A 229 -17.53 8.50 -9.29
C GLY A 229 -17.09 9.85 -8.70
N GLU A 230 -17.43 10.16 -7.45
CA GLU A 230 -17.02 11.41 -6.81
C GLU A 230 -15.53 11.43 -6.53
N VAL A 231 -14.86 12.55 -6.81
CA VAL A 231 -13.41 12.69 -6.66
C VAL A 231 -13.05 13.81 -5.69
N MET A 232 -12.16 13.50 -4.75
CA MET A 232 -11.55 14.44 -3.82
C MET A 232 -10.08 14.65 -4.19
N ILE A 233 -9.65 15.91 -4.22
CA ILE A 233 -8.25 16.30 -4.27
C ILE A 233 -7.94 17.07 -2.98
N ASN A 234 -6.89 16.69 -2.28
CA ASN A 234 -6.40 17.41 -1.11
C ASN A 234 -4.90 17.71 -1.27
N LEU A 235 -4.58 19.00 -1.48
CA LEU A 235 -3.20 19.47 -1.51
C LEU A 235 -2.73 19.73 -0.08
N ILE A 236 -1.67 19.06 0.35
CA ILE A 236 -1.14 19.16 1.71
C ILE A 236 0.16 19.95 1.69
N THR A 237 0.22 21.04 2.45
CA THR A 237 1.39 21.93 2.55
C THR A 237 1.87 22.09 3.98
N SER A 238 3.06 22.68 4.13
CA SER A 238 3.48 23.30 5.40
C SER A 238 2.60 24.52 5.72
N ILE A 239 2.79 25.11 6.91
CA ILE A 239 2.07 26.31 7.37
C ILE A 239 2.47 27.61 6.66
N HIS A 240 3.41 27.55 5.71
CA HIS A 240 3.81 28.72 4.96
C HIS A 240 2.68 29.21 4.05
N SER A 241 2.67 30.51 3.75
CA SER A 241 1.68 31.11 2.85
C SER A 241 1.66 30.39 1.50
N PHE A 242 0.47 30.08 0.97
CA PHE A 242 0.31 29.51 -0.37
C PHE A 242 0.03 30.63 -1.40
N PRO A 243 1.05 31.15 -2.11
CA PRO A 243 0.91 32.37 -2.94
C PRO A 243 0.02 32.21 -4.19
N ARG A 244 -0.36 30.98 -4.55
CA ARG A 244 -1.10 30.64 -5.79
C ARG A 244 -2.39 29.87 -5.52
N PHE A 245 -2.98 30.14 -4.36
CA PHE A 245 -4.23 29.58 -3.91
C PHE A 245 -5.34 29.65 -4.96
N ASP A 246 -5.64 30.85 -5.48
CA ASP A 246 -6.73 31.05 -6.45
C ASP A 246 -6.46 30.31 -7.76
N ALA A 247 -5.22 30.33 -8.24
CA ALA A 247 -4.85 29.63 -9.48
C ALA A 247 -4.99 28.11 -9.34
N PHE A 248 -4.64 27.54 -8.17
CA PHE A 248 -4.85 26.12 -7.90
C PHE A 248 -6.33 25.75 -7.78
N ARG A 249 -7.14 26.61 -7.14
CA ARG A 249 -8.60 26.44 -7.11
C ARG A 249 -9.17 26.42 -8.52
N ASP A 250 -8.80 27.40 -9.33
CA ASP A 250 -9.35 27.58 -10.68
C ASP A 250 -8.93 26.45 -11.63
N LEU A 251 -7.73 25.87 -11.43
CA LEU A 251 -7.24 24.71 -12.17
C LEU A 251 -8.22 23.53 -12.13
N PHE A 252 -8.80 23.23 -10.97
CA PHE A 252 -9.70 22.09 -10.79
C PHE A 252 -11.20 22.46 -10.78
N SER A 253 -11.52 23.74 -10.65
CA SER A 253 -12.92 24.22 -10.63
C SER A 253 -13.45 24.59 -12.02
N THR A 254 -12.58 24.63 -13.04
CA THR A 254 -12.93 25.07 -14.40
C THR A 254 -12.52 24.05 -15.48
N GLY A 255 -12.87 24.31 -16.74
CA GLY A 255 -12.41 23.52 -17.89
C GLY A 255 -12.80 22.04 -17.81
N LYS A 256 -11.84 21.15 -18.08
CA LYS A 256 -12.06 19.69 -18.13
C LYS A 256 -12.36 19.07 -16.75
N TRP A 257 -12.06 19.77 -15.66
CA TRP A 257 -12.21 19.27 -14.28
C TRP A 257 -13.52 19.70 -13.63
N ALA A 258 -14.16 20.75 -14.16
CA ALA A 258 -15.44 21.25 -13.66
C ALA A 258 -16.50 20.13 -13.63
N GLY A 259 -17.12 19.93 -12.46
CA GLY A 259 -18.12 18.87 -12.22
C GLY A 259 -17.54 17.46 -12.10
N ARG A 260 -16.24 17.25 -12.33
CA ARG A 260 -15.55 15.97 -12.05
C ARG A 260 -14.96 15.95 -10.65
N ILE A 261 -14.38 17.06 -10.20
CA ILE A 261 -13.84 17.20 -8.85
C ILE A 261 -14.95 17.70 -7.91
N HIS A 262 -15.35 16.84 -6.98
CA HIS A 262 -16.46 17.09 -6.06
C HIS A 262 -15.99 17.76 -4.77
N SER A 263 -14.75 17.48 -4.36
CA SER A 263 -14.12 18.07 -3.18
C SER A 263 -12.70 18.50 -3.52
N LEU A 264 -12.42 19.79 -3.39
CA LEU A 264 -11.07 20.33 -3.52
C LEU A 264 -10.66 20.96 -2.21
N LEU A 265 -9.69 20.35 -1.54
CA LEU A 265 -9.21 20.72 -0.22
C LEU A 265 -7.77 21.21 -0.29
N TRP A 266 -7.46 22.12 0.63
CA TRP A 266 -6.10 22.47 1.00
C TRP A 266 -5.93 22.19 2.49
N THR A 267 -4.91 21.41 2.81
CA THR A 267 -4.58 21.08 4.20
C THR A 267 -3.22 21.65 4.56
N THR A 268 -3.16 22.41 5.65
CA THR A 268 -1.89 22.86 6.22
C THR A 268 -1.49 21.96 7.39
N VAL A 269 -0.22 21.57 7.44
CA VAL A 269 0.31 20.66 8.46
C VAL A 269 1.56 21.23 9.12
N MET A 270 1.52 21.35 10.44
CA MET A 270 2.67 21.68 11.27
C MET A 270 3.08 20.47 12.13
N GLN A 271 4.32 20.03 11.99
CA GLN A 271 4.88 18.94 12.77
C GLN A 271 6.08 19.43 13.57
N THR A 272 5.92 19.47 14.88
CA THR A 272 6.99 19.83 15.81
C THR A 272 7.29 18.63 16.71
N PRO A 273 8.55 18.17 16.82
CA PRO A 273 8.90 17.04 17.68
C PRO A 273 8.40 17.23 19.12
N GLY A 274 7.67 16.24 19.64
CA GLY A 274 7.11 16.26 21.00
C GLY A 274 5.79 17.04 21.15
N ILE A 275 5.26 17.64 20.09
CA ILE A 275 3.96 18.33 20.09
C ILE A 275 2.99 17.55 19.18
N PRO A 276 1.71 17.42 19.54
CA PRO A 276 0.69 16.90 18.63
C PRO A 276 0.74 17.63 17.29
N THR A 277 0.59 16.88 16.20
CA THR A 277 0.59 17.46 14.85
C THR A 277 -0.63 18.37 14.71
N TRP A 278 -0.41 19.60 14.27
CA TRP A 278 -1.50 20.53 13.96
C TRP A 278 -1.85 20.40 12.47
N ILE A 279 -3.15 20.24 12.20
CA ILE A 279 -3.70 20.02 10.86
C ILE A 279 -4.93 20.93 10.74
N GLU A 280 -5.00 21.71 9.67
CA GLU A 280 -6.18 22.52 9.33
C GLU A 280 -6.58 22.26 7.88
N HIS A 281 -7.86 22.00 7.66
CA HIS A 281 -8.44 21.80 6.34
C HIS A 281 -9.23 23.03 5.91
N GLN A 282 -9.05 23.44 4.66
CA GLN A 282 -9.84 24.46 4.01
C GLN A 282 -10.43 23.92 2.70
N VAL A 283 -11.74 24.12 2.51
CA VAL A 283 -12.39 23.86 1.22
C VAL A 283 -12.03 24.98 0.25
N LEU A 284 -11.40 24.61 -0.86
CA LEU A 284 -11.13 25.53 -1.96
C LEU A 284 -12.34 25.63 -2.90
N ALA A 285 -12.97 24.49 -3.18
CA ALA A 285 -14.16 24.38 -4.01
C ALA A 285 -14.90 23.05 -3.74
N GLY A 286 -16.21 23.05 -3.97
CA GLY A 286 -17.05 21.85 -3.79
C GLY A 286 -17.39 21.57 -2.32
N ALA A 287 -17.42 20.30 -1.95
CA ALA A 287 -17.79 19.81 -0.62
C ALA A 287 -16.56 19.45 0.25
N GLU A 288 -16.77 19.31 1.56
CA GLU A 288 -15.74 18.83 2.51
C GLU A 288 -15.49 17.32 2.42
N VAL A 289 -16.48 16.59 1.89
CA VAL A 289 -16.50 15.13 1.80
C VAL A 289 -16.82 14.70 0.37
N ILE A 290 -16.50 13.44 0.06
CA ILE A 290 -17.08 12.71 -1.08
C ILE A 290 -17.91 11.55 -0.55
N HIS A 291 -18.76 10.98 -1.39
CA HIS A 291 -19.61 9.86 -1.02
C HIS A 291 -19.10 8.55 -1.62
N GLU A 292 -19.29 7.46 -0.88
CA GLU A 292 -19.17 6.10 -1.38
C GLU A 292 -20.40 5.29 -1.01
N GLN A 293 -20.70 4.28 -1.81
CA GLN A 293 -21.84 3.39 -1.59
C GLN A 293 -21.38 1.95 -1.45
N LEU A 294 -21.93 1.23 -0.48
CA LEU A 294 -21.79 -0.21 -0.39
C LEU A 294 -23.17 -0.88 -0.48
N LYS A 295 -23.27 -1.94 -1.27
CA LYS A 295 -24.50 -2.72 -1.44
C LYS A 295 -24.56 -3.86 -0.44
N LEU A 296 -25.71 -3.99 0.22
CA LEU A 296 -26.03 -5.10 1.10
C LEU A 296 -26.62 -6.28 0.31
N GLU A 297 -26.57 -7.48 0.88
CA GLU A 297 -27.08 -8.71 0.25
C GLU A 297 -28.58 -8.63 -0.07
N ASN A 298 -29.36 -7.90 0.74
CA ASN A 298 -30.79 -7.69 0.53
C ASN A 298 -31.11 -6.66 -0.57
N GLY A 299 -30.09 -6.15 -1.29
CA GLY A 299 -30.23 -5.17 -2.37
C GLY A 299 -30.33 -3.72 -1.92
N SER A 300 -30.40 -3.44 -0.61
CA SER A 300 -30.29 -2.09 -0.08
C SER A 300 -28.86 -1.57 -0.14
N ARG A 301 -28.67 -0.27 0.11
CA ARG A 301 -27.36 0.38 0.10
C ARG A 301 -27.09 1.13 1.41
N LEU A 302 -25.82 1.22 1.74
CA LEU A 302 -25.29 2.12 2.75
C LEU A 302 -24.53 3.24 2.01
N ASP A 303 -24.86 4.48 2.33
CA ASP A 303 -24.20 5.68 1.83
C ASP A 303 -23.22 6.18 2.92
N PHE A 304 -21.96 6.42 2.54
CA PHE A 304 -20.90 6.86 3.44
C PHE A 304 -20.36 8.22 3.00
N GLU A 305 -20.23 9.14 3.95
CA GLU A 305 -19.45 10.36 3.77
C GLU A 305 -17.97 10.06 4.09
N ILE A 306 -17.08 10.43 3.16
CA ILE A 306 -15.65 10.19 3.24
C ILE A 306 -14.93 11.55 3.26
N SER A 307 -14.41 11.90 4.44
CA SER A 307 -13.53 13.07 4.62
C SER A 307 -12.06 12.75 4.29
N ALA A 308 -11.22 13.79 4.21
CA ALA A 308 -9.78 13.66 4.00
C ALA A 308 -9.09 12.75 5.03
N ASP A 309 -9.51 12.81 6.30
CA ASP A 309 -8.88 12.08 7.41
C ASP A 309 -9.52 10.72 7.68
N SER A 310 -10.77 10.53 7.27
CA SER A 310 -11.50 9.29 7.54
C SER A 310 -10.79 8.05 6.99
N PHE A 311 -10.69 6.99 7.79
CA PHE A 311 -10.32 5.69 7.26
C PHE A 311 -11.51 5.08 6.49
N PHE A 312 -11.23 4.64 5.28
CA PHE A 312 -12.15 3.84 4.47
C PHE A 312 -11.32 2.79 3.73
N GLN A 313 -11.91 1.62 3.49
CA GLN A 313 -11.18 0.51 2.87
C GLN A 313 -10.68 0.91 1.49
N PRO A 314 -9.39 0.72 1.16
CA PRO A 314 -8.81 1.22 -0.08
C PRO A 314 -9.33 0.51 -1.33
N ASN A 315 -10.04 -0.62 -1.18
CA ASN A 315 -10.68 -1.37 -2.26
C ASN A 315 -12.17 -1.56 -1.91
N THR A 316 -13.03 -0.67 -2.42
CA THR A 316 -14.47 -0.69 -2.15
C THR A 316 -15.12 -2.04 -2.48
N HIS A 317 -14.75 -2.65 -3.62
CA HIS A 317 -15.36 -3.91 -4.06
C HIS A 317 -14.96 -5.09 -3.17
N GLN A 318 -13.68 -5.23 -2.82
CA GLN A 318 -13.24 -6.29 -1.91
C GLN A 318 -13.66 -6.05 -0.47
N ALA A 319 -13.84 -4.79 -0.04
CA ALA A 319 -14.41 -4.48 1.27
C ALA A 319 -15.84 -5.05 1.39
N GLN A 320 -16.66 -4.86 0.35
CA GLN A 320 -18.01 -5.42 0.32
C GLN A 320 -18.00 -6.95 0.41
N VAL A 321 -17.10 -7.62 -0.33
CA VAL A 321 -16.92 -9.08 -0.26
C VAL A 321 -16.48 -9.52 1.13
N LEU A 322 -15.50 -8.83 1.73
CA LEU A 322 -15.03 -9.09 3.08
C LEU A 322 -16.16 -8.98 4.10
N TYR A 323 -16.96 -7.92 4.03
CA TYR A 323 -18.04 -7.68 5.00
C TYR A 323 -19.18 -8.70 4.83
N ALA A 324 -19.49 -9.11 3.61
CA ALA A 324 -20.43 -10.20 3.37
C ALA A 324 -19.95 -11.52 4.02
N GLN A 325 -18.67 -11.85 3.88
CA GLN A 325 -18.09 -13.04 4.54
C GLN A 325 -18.14 -12.94 6.07
N VAL A 326 -17.91 -11.76 6.64
CA VAL A 326 -18.06 -11.54 8.10
C VAL A 326 -19.49 -11.82 8.56
N ILE A 327 -20.49 -11.31 7.83
CA ILE A 327 -21.90 -11.54 8.15
C ILE A 327 -22.29 -13.01 8.01
N GLU A 328 -21.83 -13.66 6.94
CA GLU A 328 -22.06 -15.10 6.70
C GLU A 328 -21.52 -15.93 7.87
N LEU A 329 -20.28 -15.67 8.29
CA LEU A 329 -19.63 -16.38 9.39
C LEU A 329 -20.21 -16.06 10.77
N ALA A 330 -20.79 -14.87 10.95
CA ALA A 330 -21.40 -14.47 12.21
C ALA A 330 -22.78 -15.10 12.46
N GLU A 331 -23.41 -15.67 11.42
CA GLU A 331 -24.70 -16.38 11.49
C GLU A 331 -25.80 -15.60 12.23
N LEU A 332 -25.86 -14.27 12.01
CA LEU A 332 -26.78 -13.38 12.72
C LEU A 332 -28.26 -13.74 12.43
N SER A 333 -29.04 -13.97 13.49
CA SER A 333 -30.47 -14.32 13.42
C SER A 333 -31.39 -13.11 13.55
N GLY A 334 -30.85 -11.94 13.92
CA GLY A 334 -31.62 -10.73 14.22
C GLY A 334 -31.90 -10.51 15.69
N GLN A 335 -31.40 -11.38 16.57
CA GLN A 335 -31.58 -11.26 18.03
C GLN A 335 -30.30 -10.83 18.76
N GLU A 336 -29.15 -10.90 18.09
CA GLU A 336 -27.84 -10.66 18.66
C GLU A 336 -27.55 -9.16 18.84
N VAL A 337 -26.72 -8.86 19.84
CA VAL A 337 -26.08 -7.56 20.02
C VAL A 337 -24.66 -7.67 19.50
N VAL A 338 -24.35 -6.95 18.43
CA VAL A 338 -23.01 -6.94 17.81
C VAL A 338 -22.18 -5.81 18.42
N TYR A 339 -20.96 -6.14 18.85
CA TYR A 339 -19.96 -5.17 19.27
C TYR A 339 -18.95 -4.98 18.13
N ASP A 340 -18.94 -3.81 17.51
CA ASP A 340 -17.96 -3.42 16.50
C ASP A 340 -16.82 -2.67 17.18
N LEU A 341 -15.75 -3.40 17.51
CA LEU A 341 -14.57 -2.86 18.20
C LEU A 341 -13.58 -2.32 17.18
N TYR A 342 -13.04 -1.12 17.42
CA TYR A 342 -12.20 -0.39 16.47
C TYR A 342 -12.97 -0.09 15.17
N CYS A 343 -14.21 0.39 15.34
CA CYS A 343 -15.17 0.46 14.24
C CYS A 343 -14.82 1.51 13.18
N GLY A 344 -13.94 2.47 13.49
CA GLY A 344 -13.63 3.60 12.61
C GLY A 344 -14.92 4.31 12.17
N THR A 345 -15.13 4.39 10.86
CA THR A 345 -16.35 4.93 10.24
C THR A 345 -17.60 4.03 10.36
N GLY A 346 -17.52 2.94 11.14
CA GLY A 346 -18.62 2.02 11.41
C GLY A 346 -18.95 1.08 10.26
N THR A 347 -18.08 0.93 9.26
CA THR A 347 -18.40 0.22 8.01
C THR A 347 -18.85 -1.23 8.21
N ILE A 348 -18.22 -1.97 9.14
CA ILE A 348 -18.57 -3.36 9.45
C ILE A 348 -19.87 -3.41 10.28
N GLY A 349 -19.95 -2.63 11.36
CA GLY A 349 -21.12 -2.57 12.22
C GLY A 349 -22.39 -2.16 11.47
N LEU A 350 -22.30 -1.14 10.61
CA LEU A 350 -23.41 -0.74 9.73
C LEU A 350 -23.79 -1.83 8.74
N PHE A 351 -22.82 -2.60 8.25
CA PHE A 351 -23.09 -3.81 7.47
C PHE A 351 -23.88 -4.83 8.28
N CYS A 352 -23.51 -5.09 9.54
CA CYS A 352 -24.22 -6.04 10.40
C CYS A 352 -25.61 -5.55 10.84
N ALA A 353 -25.85 -4.23 10.87
CA ALA A 353 -27.05 -3.63 11.45
C ALA A 353 -28.36 -4.11 10.82
N HIS A 354 -28.37 -4.47 9.54
CA HIS A 354 -29.57 -4.98 8.87
C HIS A 354 -29.94 -6.42 9.26
N LYS A 355 -29.05 -7.16 9.94
CA LYS A 355 -29.27 -8.54 10.42
C LYS A 355 -29.09 -8.70 11.93
N ALA A 356 -28.79 -7.63 12.67
CA ALA A 356 -28.61 -7.67 14.11
C ALA A 356 -29.74 -6.93 14.84
N LYS A 357 -30.00 -7.28 16.10
CA LYS A 357 -30.95 -6.53 16.93
C LYS A 357 -30.42 -5.15 17.28
N LYS A 358 -29.13 -5.08 17.57
CA LYS A 358 -28.42 -3.86 17.97
C LYS A 358 -26.95 -3.97 17.61
N VAL A 359 -26.36 -2.86 17.19
CA VAL A 359 -24.91 -2.72 16.99
C VAL A 359 -24.38 -1.65 17.94
N ILE A 360 -23.25 -1.93 18.58
CA ILE A 360 -22.53 -1.00 19.47
C ILE A 360 -21.13 -0.84 18.90
N GLY A 361 -20.84 0.33 18.33
CA GLY A 361 -19.50 0.69 17.86
C GLY A 361 -18.65 1.28 19.00
N ILE A 362 -17.37 0.92 19.04
CA ILE A 362 -16.37 1.47 19.97
C ILE A 362 -15.15 1.90 19.16
N GLU A 363 -14.84 3.19 19.18
CA GLU A 363 -13.69 3.81 18.51
C GLU A 363 -12.99 4.78 19.47
N VAL A 364 -11.67 4.89 19.34
CA VAL A 364 -10.81 5.74 20.17
C VAL A 364 -10.73 7.16 19.63
N VAL A 365 -10.94 7.35 18.33
CA VAL A 365 -10.79 8.61 17.59
C VAL A 365 -12.13 9.24 17.24
#